data_AF-A0A1F8QXR5-F1
#
_entry.id   AF-A0A1F8QXR5-F1
#
_cell.length_a   1.000
_cell.length_b   1.000
_cell.length_c   1.000
_cell.angle_alpha   90.00
_cell.angle_beta   90.00
_cell.angle_gamma   90.00
#
_symmetry.space_group_name_H-M   'P 1'
#
loop_
_entity.id
_entity.type
_entity.pdbx_description
1 polymer ?
#
loop_
_entity_poly.entity_id
_entity_poly.type
_entity_poly.pdbx_seq_one_letter_code
_entity_poly.pdbx_strand_id
1 'polypeptide(L)'
;MYAKHGMQGTKWKGVAAMRSSFKLRLPALAAVATAILILTMMPAPVAMGSTSGTAIEGPGTTQALPALTPIEQLGKAIFFDANLSKDGNQSCATCHDPAAGYAGGSNSAASQINAHGAVYPGSDANLFGNRKPPSAAYAGASGLLTETADGWVGGMFWDGRADGGDLGDPLAEQAKGPFLNPLEMALTSPEELRSRVAASSYAGLFRQVWGANSLDVANANTAYDQTGRSIAAYERSTEVNPYTSKFDKFWDTAKSKNKNVTAINVGNWTQYRKLGLTDTELYGLAVFNDPNQADCASCHILGSSMAVRPLFTDYSYDNIGVPKNPENPFYTNLAYNPQGAAWEDIGLGKTVNAQSENGKMKVPTLRNV
;
A
#
# COMPACT_ATOMS: atom_id res chain seq x y z
N MET A 1 11.66 48.72 -14.61
CA MET A 1 12.38 49.82 -13.94
C MET A 1 12.80 49.33 -12.56
N TYR A 2 14.11 49.36 -12.28
CA TYR A 2 14.83 49.13 -11.00
C TYR A 2 14.65 47.75 -10.29
N ALA A 3 15.68 47.06 -9.80
CA ALA A 3 17.14 47.25 -9.85
C ALA A 3 17.84 45.91 -9.51
N LYS A 4 18.95 45.65 -10.21
CA LYS A 4 19.99 44.67 -9.85
C LYS A 4 20.80 45.22 -8.67
N HIS A 5 21.10 44.38 -7.67
CA HIS A 5 22.30 44.56 -6.85
C HIS A 5 22.99 43.21 -6.65
N GLY A 6 24.24 43.16 -7.12
CA GLY A 6 25.19 42.14 -6.72
C GLY A 6 25.92 42.57 -5.45
N MET A 7 26.43 41.59 -4.71
CA MET A 7 27.55 41.80 -3.79
C MET A 7 28.53 40.63 -3.89
N GLN A 8 29.78 41.01 -4.09
CA GLN A 8 30.97 40.18 -4.00
C GLN A 8 31.37 39.98 -2.53
N GLY A 9 31.78 38.76 -2.21
CA GLY A 9 32.95 38.43 -1.41
C GLY A 9 32.98 38.78 0.08
N THR A 10 33.08 37.73 0.91
CA THR A 10 34.10 37.70 1.99
C THR A 10 34.55 36.25 2.24
N LYS A 11 35.87 36.09 2.28
CA LYS A 11 36.61 34.86 2.55
C LYS A 11 36.51 34.51 4.04
N TRP A 12 36.24 33.26 4.37
CA TRP A 12 36.55 32.70 5.69
C TRP A 12 37.62 31.62 5.57
N LYS A 13 38.74 31.88 6.26
CA LYS A 13 39.87 30.96 6.44
C LYS A 13 39.59 30.06 7.64
N GLY A 14 39.75 28.75 7.42
CA GLY A 14 40.44 27.81 8.30
C GLY A 14 39.79 27.42 9.63
N VAL A 15 39.42 26.15 9.75
CA VAL A 15 39.71 25.34 10.95
C VAL A 15 40.17 23.96 10.50
N ALA A 16 41.25 23.50 11.14
CA ALA A 16 42.06 22.36 10.80
C ALA A 16 41.37 21.01 11.01
N ALA A 17 41.76 20.05 10.17
CA ALA A 17 41.43 18.64 10.29
C ALA A 17 42.11 18.01 11.53
N MET A 18 41.34 17.28 12.32
CA MET A 18 41.88 16.33 13.30
C MET A 18 41.38 14.94 12.93
N ARG A 19 42.25 14.17 12.27
CA ARG A 19 42.06 12.73 12.02
C ARG A 19 42.50 11.98 13.28
N SER A 20 41.57 11.32 13.98
CA SER A 20 41.92 10.32 14.98
C SER A 20 41.64 8.92 14.42
N SER A 21 42.71 8.13 14.34
CA SER A 21 42.71 6.76 13.85
C SER A 21 42.31 5.82 14.98
N PHE A 22 41.07 5.35 15.00
CA PHE A 22 40.66 4.24 15.87
C PHE A 22 40.96 2.91 15.17
N LYS A 23 42.03 2.23 15.60
CA LYS A 23 42.32 0.83 15.23
C LYS A 23 41.57 -0.09 16.20
N LEU A 24 40.46 -0.67 15.75
CA LEU A 24 39.79 -1.76 16.47
C LEU A 24 40.55 -3.07 16.18
N ARG A 25 41.09 -3.71 17.22
CA ARG A 25 41.68 -5.05 17.16
C ARG A 25 40.55 -6.07 17.34
N LEU A 26 40.31 -6.92 16.33
CA LEU A 26 39.51 -8.14 16.51
C LEU A 26 40.38 -9.23 17.15
N PRO A 27 39.91 -9.95 18.18
CA PRO A 27 40.54 -11.20 18.61
C PRO A 27 40.09 -12.35 17.71
N ALA A 28 41.06 -13.15 17.29
CA ALA A 28 40.86 -14.39 16.55
C ALA A 28 40.17 -15.44 17.45
N LEU A 29 39.04 -15.95 17.00
CA LEU A 29 38.39 -17.13 17.58
C LEU A 29 38.90 -18.38 16.85
N ALA A 30 39.60 -19.23 17.58
CA ALA A 30 40.04 -20.55 17.15
C ALA A 30 38.83 -21.50 17.07
N ALA A 31 38.60 -22.09 15.90
CA ALA A 31 37.62 -23.15 15.70
C ALA A 31 38.23 -24.49 16.15
N VAL A 32 37.70 -25.06 17.24
CA VAL A 32 37.95 -26.45 17.64
C VAL A 32 36.81 -27.29 17.08
N ALA A 33 37.09 -28.09 16.06
CA ALA A 33 36.16 -29.06 15.51
C ALA A 33 36.27 -30.37 16.31
N THR A 34 35.29 -30.65 17.15
CA THR A 34 35.16 -31.94 17.84
C THR A 34 34.09 -32.75 17.11
N ALA A 35 34.52 -33.76 16.35
CA ALA A 35 33.63 -34.73 15.73
C ALA A 35 33.07 -35.68 16.79
N ILE A 36 31.77 -35.62 17.06
CA ILE A 36 31.06 -36.62 17.88
C ILE A 36 30.28 -37.51 16.93
N LEU A 37 30.75 -38.75 16.79
CA LEU A 37 30.09 -39.84 16.10
C LEU A 37 28.99 -40.40 17.01
N ILE A 38 27.73 -39.99 16.78
CA ILE A 38 26.58 -40.60 17.44
C ILE A 38 26.02 -41.68 16.53
N LEU A 39 26.29 -42.94 16.89
CA LEU A 39 25.68 -44.13 16.34
C LEU A 39 24.32 -44.35 17.03
N THR A 40 23.22 -43.90 16.43
CA THR A 40 21.87 -44.30 16.86
C THR A 40 21.30 -45.36 15.92
N MET A 41 20.96 -46.49 16.52
CA MET A 41 20.36 -47.66 15.89
C MET A 41 18.95 -47.34 15.40
N MET A 42 18.67 -47.62 14.12
CA MET A 42 17.32 -47.62 13.58
C MET A 42 16.60 -48.93 13.99
N PRO A 43 15.41 -48.88 14.60
CA PRO A 43 14.55 -50.05 14.69
C PRO A 43 13.78 -50.26 13.37
N ALA A 44 13.69 -51.52 12.95
CA ALA A 44 12.93 -51.99 11.78
C ALA A 44 11.41 -51.70 11.90
N PRO A 45 10.68 -51.59 10.78
CA PRO A 45 9.26 -51.28 10.82
C PRO A 45 8.46 -52.52 11.25
N VAL A 46 7.64 -52.35 12.29
CA VAL A 46 6.60 -53.31 12.66
C VAL A 46 5.41 -53.11 11.72
N ALA A 47 5.07 -54.15 10.95
CA ALA A 47 3.82 -54.20 10.21
C ALA A 47 2.65 -54.42 11.19
N MET A 48 1.69 -53.49 11.22
CA MET A 48 0.40 -53.71 11.88
C MET A 48 -0.76 -53.35 10.95
N GLY A 49 -1.45 -54.42 10.56
CA GLY A 49 -2.90 -54.59 10.43
C GLY A 49 -3.78 -53.37 10.16
N SER A 50 -4.43 -53.42 9.01
CA SER A 50 -5.66 -52.72 8.65
C SER A 50 -6.77 -52.86 9.70
N THR A 51 -7.30 -51.73 10.16
CA THR A 51 -8.69 -51.63 10.65
C THR A 51 -9.36 -50.43 10.01
N SER A 52 -10.43 -50.73 9.29
CA SER A 52 -11.32 -49.82 8.58
C SER A 52 -11.99 -48.85 9.56
N GLY A 53 -11.54 -47.60 9.56
CA GLY A 53 -12.23 -46.48 10.20
C GLY A 53 -12.74 -45.55 9.12
N THR A 54 -14.06 -45.49 8.95
CA THR A 54 -14.74 -44.51 8.10
C THR A 54 -14.48 -43.10 8.64
N ALA A 55 -13.56 -42.38 7.99
CA ALA A 55 -13.40 -40.95 8.18
C ALA A 55 -14.65 -40.25 7.61
N ILE A 56 -15.36 -39.55 8.48
CA ILE A 56 -16.46 -38.68 8.12
C ILE A 56 -15.82 -37.42 7.53
N GLU A 57 -15.73 -37.35 6.21
CA GLU A 57 -15.31 -36.15 5.50
C GLU A 57 -16.36 -35.05 5.71
N GLY A 58 -16.00 -34.02 6.48
CA GLY A 58 -16.78 -32.78 6.54
C GLY A 58 -16.61 -31.99 5.23
N PRO A 59 -17.62 -31.24 4.77
CA PRO A 59 -17.52 -30.44 3.56
C PRO A 59 -16.75 -29.15 3.90
N GLY A 60 -15.43 -29.26 3.94
CA GLY A 60 -14.51 -28.14 4.02
C GLY A 60 -13.76 -28.02 2.70
N THR A 61 -14.45 -27.71 1.61
CA THR A 61 -13.75 -27.28 0.39
C THR A 61 -13.13 -25.92 0.70
N THR A 62 -11.83 -25.90 1.01
CA THR A 62 -10.98 -24.73 0.76
C THR A 62 -11.03 -24.48 -0.73
N GLN A 63 -12.04 -23.74 -1.20
CA GLN A 63 -12.07 -23.27 -2.57
C GLN A 63 -10.81 -22.43 -2.77
N ALA A 64 -9.93 -22.89 -3.67
CA ALA A 64 -8.81 -22.08 -4.13
C ALA A 64 -9.36 -20.77 -4.68
N LEU A 65 -8.67 -19.66 -4.41
CA LEU A 65 -9.06 -18.36 -4.96
C LEU A 65 -9.21 -18.47 -6.49
N PRO A 66 -10.17 -17.75 -7.11
CA PRO A 66 -10.29 -17.71 -8.55
C PRO A 66 -8.96 -17.38 -9.21
N ALA A 67 -8.64 -18.06 -10.32
CA ALA A 67 -7.46 -17.73 -11.09
C ALA A 67 -7.56 -16.29 -11.63
N LEU A 68 -6.44 -15.57 -11.61
CA LEU A 68 -6.37 -14.23 -12.19
C LEU A 68 -6.69 -14.26 -13.69
N THR A 69 -7.47 -13.29 -14.15
CA THR A 69 -7.71 -13.01 -15.57
C THR A 69 -6.42 -12.54 -16.26
N PRO A 70 -6.33 -12.58 -17.61
CA PRO A 70 -5.13 -12.13 -18.32
C PRO A 70 -4.68 -10.70 -17.99
N ILE A 71 -5.62 -9.76 -17.79
CA ILE A 71 -5.29 -8.37 -17.42
C ILE A 71 -4.79 -8.27 -15.97
N GLU A 72 -5.33 -9.06 -15.03
CA GLU A 72 -4.83 -9.13 -13.66
C GLU A 72 -3.44 -9.80 -13.60
N GLN A 73 -3.20 -10.83 -14.40
CA GLN A 73 -1.87 -11.44 -14.53
C GLN A 73 -0.85 -10.45 -15.08
N LEU A 74 -1.26 -9.64 -16.07
CA LEU A 74 -0.42 -8.57 -16.62
C LEU A 74 -0.14 -7.49 -15.58
N GLY A 75 -1.17 -7.05 -14.86
CA GLY A 75 -1.04 -6.10 -13.75
C GLY A 75 -0.09 -6.61 -12.68
N LYS A 76 -0.20 -7.88 -12.30
CA LYS A 76 0.71 -8.55 -11.37
C LYS A 76 2.13 -8.54 -11.89
N ALA A 77 2.36 -8.93 -13.14
CA ALA A 77 3.71 -8.96 -13.72
C ALA A 77 4.38 -7.57 -13.66
N ILE A 78 3.61 -6.52 -13.96
CA ILE A 78 4.06 -5.12 -13.90
C ILE A 78 4.29 -4.67 -12.45
N PHE A 79 3.38 -5.00 -11.53
CA PHE A 79 3.45 -4.59 -10.12
C PHE A 79 4.74 -5.04 -9.42
N PHE A 80 5.28 -6.19 -9.82
CA PHE A 80 6.50 -6.77 -9.27
C PHE A 80 7.75 -6.52 -10.13
N ASP A 81 7.67 -5.76 -11.24
CA ASP A 81 8.81 -5.53 -12.13
C ASP A 81 9.66 -4.33 -11.69
N ALA A 82 10.81 -4.62 -11.07
CA ALA A 82 11.75 -3.59 -10.64
C ALA A 82 12.45 -2.88 -11.81
N ASN A 83 12.45 -3.46 -13.02
CA ASN A 83 13.05 -2.82 -14.18
C ASN A 83 12.27 -1.60 -14.64
N LEU A 84 11.07 -1.36 -14.12
CA LEU A 84 10.27 -0.19 -14.45
C LEU A 84 10.61 1.04 -13.59
N SER A 85 11.66 1.00 -12.76
CA SER A 85 12.27 2.22 -12.18
C SER A 85 13.54 2.63 -12.92
N LYS A 86 13.91 3.90 -12.80
CA LYS A 86 15.10 4.51 -13.44
C LYS A 86 16.34 3.61 -13.37
N ASP A 87 16.69 3.18 -12.15
CA ASP A 87 17.89 2.39 -11.87
C ASP A 87 17.62 0.87 -11.83
N GLY A 88 16.41 0.42 -12.19
CA GLY A 88 16.04 -1.00 -12.22
C GLY A 88 15.99 -1.66 -10.83
N ASN A 89 15.71 -0.88 -9.80
CA ASN A 89 15.87 -1.22 -8.38
C ASN A 89 14.59 -1.17 -7.56
N GLN A 90 13.46 -0.76 -8.14
CA GLN A 90 12.22 -0.51 -7.42
C GLN A 90 11.00 -0.91 -8.25
N SER A 91 10.07 -1.63 -7.62
CA SER A 91 8.75 -1.98 -8.18
C SER A 91 7.64 -1.38 -7.30
N CYS A 92 6.37 -1.56 -7.69
CA CYS A 92 5.25 -1.20 -6.81
C CYS A 92 5.34 -1.96 -5.47
N ALA A 93 5.70 -3.24 -5.53
CA ALA A 93 5.85 -4.11 -4.35
C ALA A 93 6.97 -3.69 -3.38
N THR A 94 7.91 -2.83 -3.81
CA THR A 94 8.94 -2.28 -2.91
C THR A 94 8.33 -1.38 -1.83
N CYS A 95 7.28 -0.64 -2.17
CA CYS A 95 6.56 0.24 -1.25
C CYS A 95 5.23 -0.35 -0.76
N HIS A 96 4.68 -1.32 -1.49
CA HIS A 96 3.40 -1.99 -1.23
C HIS A 96 3.61 -3.51 -1.09
N ASP A 97 4.20 -3.93 0.03
CA ASP A 97 4.65 -5.31 0.28
C ASP A 97 3.47 -6.26 0.55
N PRO A 98 3.27 -7.31 -0.26
CA PRO A 98 2.22 -8.30 -0.01
C PRO A 98 2.31 -8.96 1.37
N ALA A 99 3.51 -9.13 1.93
CA ALA A 99 3.69 -9.71 3.26
C ALA A 99 3.22 -8.77 4.38
N ALA A 100 3.12 -7.47 4.10
CA ALA A 100 2.53 -6.45 4.96
C ALA A 100 1.09 -6.09 4.55
N GLY A 101 0.39 -6.98 3.83
CA GLY A 101 -0.97 -6.72 3.37
C GLY A 101 -1.06 -5.60 2.32
N TYR A 102 -0.02 -5.45 1.50
CA TYR A 102 0.17 -4.42 0.47
C TYR A 102 0.33 -2.99 1.03
N ALA A 103 0.73 -2.88 2.30
CA ALA A 103 1.19 -1.64 2.91
C ALA A 103 2.72 -1.51 2.85
N GLY A 104 3.27 -0.49 3.51
CA GLY A 104 4.71 -0.35 3.68
C GLY A 104 5.33 -1.58 4.34
N GLY A 105 6.44 -2.07 3.79
CA GLY A 105 7.09 -3.36 4.06
C GLY A 105 7.11 -3.89 5.50
N SER A 106 7.28 -5.22 5.59
CA SER A 106 7.32 -5.96 6.87
C SER A 106 8.73 -6.23 7.41
N ASN A 107 9.77 -5.92 6.64
CA ASN A 107 11.15 -6.19 7.03
C ASN A 107 11.72 -5.13 8.02
N SER A 108 12.93 -5.40 8.54
CA SER A 108 13.57 -4.51 9.52
C SER A 108 13.81 -3.10 8.97
N ALA A 109 14.16 -2.96 7.68
CA ALA A 109 14.33 -1.66 7.05
C ALA A 109 13.01 -0.88 6.99
N ALA A 110 11.92 -1.54 6.62
CA ALA A 110 10.59 -0.94 6.60
C ALA A 110 10.06 -0.59 8.00
N SER A 111 10.41 -1.39 9.02
CA SER A 111 10.11 -1.05 10.43
C SER A 111 10.82 0.23 10.87
N GLN A 112 12.09 0.43 10.47
CA GLN A 112 12.81 1.67 10.74
C GLN A 112 12.16 2.87 10.01
N ILE A 113 11.77 2.69 8.75
CA ILE A 113 11.03 3.73 8.01
C ILE A 113 9.74 4.11 8.77
N ASN A 114 8.94 3.11 9.18
CA ASN A 114 7.68 3.34 9.89
C ASN A 114 7.85 3.99 11.27
N ALA A 115 8.94 3.72 11.98
CA ALA A 115 9.24 4.31 13.29
C ALA A 115 9.75 5.77 13.20
N HIS A 116 10.22 6.19 12.02
CA HIS A 116 10.84 7.50 11.79
C HIS A 116 10.05 8.32 10.76
N GLY A 117 10.65 8.63 9.60
CA GLY A 117 10.07 9.53 8.61
C GLY A 117 8.79 9.03 7.91
N ALA A 118 8.46 7.74 8.03
CA ALA A 118 7.27 7.08 7.48
C ALA A 118 7.09 7.18 5.94
N VAL A 119 8.08 7.69 5.22
CA VAL A 119 8.11 7.82 3.76
C VAL A 119 9.22 6.96 3.18
N TYR A 120 8.97 6.41 2.00
CA TYR A 120 9.90 5.49 1.34
C TYR A 120 10.84 6.27 0.42
N PRO A 121 12.11 5.84 0.29
CA PRO A 121 12.99 6.37 -0.74
C PRO A 121 12.46 6.00 -2.12
N GLY A 122 12.73 6.85 -3.10
CA GLY A 122 12.56 6.53 -4.52
C GLY A 122 13.72 5.69 -5.07
N SER A 123 13.73 5.57 -6.39
CA SER A 123 14.77 4.87 -7.16
C SER A 123 16.14 5.49 -6.90
N ASP A 124 16.19 6.82 -6.71
CA ASP A 124 17.29 7.50 -6.03
C ASP A 124 17.06 7.46 -4.51
N ALA A 125 17.93 6.76 -3.80
CA ALA A 125 17.83 6.56 -2.35
C ALA A 125 17.91 7.84 -1.50
N ASN A 126 18.28 8.98 -2.11
CA ASN A 126 18.31 10.28 -1.43
C ASN A 126 17.02 11.09 -1.64
N LEU A 127 16.13 10.65 -2.53
CA LEU A 127 14.88 11.33 -2.83
C LEU A 127 13.73 10.60 -2.16
N PHE A 128 12.86 11.37 -1.51
CA PHE A 128 11.72 10.87 -0.77
C PHE A 128 10.48 11.65 -1.15
N GLY A 129 9.36 10.96 -1.25
CA GLY A 129 8.04 11.58 -1.27
C GLY A 129 7.69 12.23 0.06
N ASN A 130 6.60 12.99 0.09
CA ASN A 130 6.12 13.72 1.27
C ASN A 130 5.13 12.92 2.14
N ARG A 131 4.59 11.80 1.65
CA ARG A 131 3.56 11.01 2.33
C ARG A 131 3.90 9.52 2.38
N LYS A 132 3.41 8.85 3.43
CA LYS A 132 3.43 7.39 3.51
C LYS A 132 2.61 6.80 2.36
N PRO A 133 3.11 5.77 1.64
CA PRO A 133 2.29 5.05 0.66
C PRO A 133 1.04 4.47 1.34
N PRO A 134 -0.18 4.74 0.82
CA PRO A 134 -1.38 4.07 1.32
C PRO A 134 -1.31 2.56 1.02
N SER A 135 -2.12 1.74 1.70
CA SER A 135 -2.24 0.34 1.30
C SER A 135 -2.83 0.24 -0.11
N ALA A 136 -2.28 -0.64 -0.96
CA ALA A 136 -2.88 -0.94 -2.26
C ALA A 136 -4.07 -1.91 -2.11
N ALA A 137 -4.08 -2.74 -1.05
CA ALA A 137 -5.19 -3.64 -0.79
C ALA A 137 -6.43 -2.86 -0.32
N TYR A 138 -7.59 -3.27 -0.83
CA TYR A 138 -8.92 -2.75 -0.51
C TYR A 138 -9.14 -1.26 -0.84
N ALA A 139 -8.20 -0.62 -1.55
CA ALA A 139 -8.31 0.77 -1.98
C ALA A 139 -9.08 0.94 -3.30
N GLY A 140 -9.11 -0.10 -4.14
CA GLY A 140 -9.56 -0.01 -5.53
C GLY A 140 -11.07 0.20 -5.77
N ALA A 141 -11.89 0.20 -4.72
CA ALA A 141 -13.32 0.50 -4.81
C ALA A 141 -13.64 2.01 -4.75
N SER A 142 -12.64 2.87 -4.50
CA SER A 142 -12.80 4.32 -4.55
C SER A 142 -13.25 4.75 -5.96
N GLY A 143 -14.37 5.48 -6.03
CA GLY A 143 -14.93 6.01 -7.28
C GLY A 143 -14.32 7.34 -7.70
N LEU A 144 -14.87 7.96 -8.76
CA LEU A 144 -14.47 9.30 -9.21
C LEU A 144 -14.52 10.31 -8.05
N LEU A 145 -13.59 11.26 -8.02
CA LEU A 145 -13.65 12.35 -7.06
C LEU A 145 -14.89 13.21 -7.38
N THR A 146 -15.81 13.29 -6.43
CA THR A 146 -17.11 13.97 -6.63
C THR A 146 -17.46 14.78 -5.39
N GLU A 147 -17.97 15.99 -5.61
CA GLU A 147 -18.57 16.81 -4.56
C GLU A 147 -20.01 16.35 -4.32
N THR A 148 -20.34 16.07 -3.06
CA THR A 148 -21.68 15.69 -2.60
C THR A 148 -22.21 16.74 -1.63
N ALA A 149 -23.46 16.59 -1.19
CA ALA A 149 -24.03 17.45 -0.15
C ALA A 149 -23.25 17.40 1.18
N ASP A 150 -22.59 16.27 1.45
CA ASP A 150 -21.85 16.01 2.70
C ASP A 150 -20.33 16.25 2.54
N GLY A 151 -19.89 16.74 1.37
CA GLY A 151 -18.49 17.00 1.06
C GLY A 151 -17.94 16.14 -0.08
N TRP A 152 -16.62 16.16 -0.24
CA TRP A 152 -15.93 15.43 -1.30
C TRP A 152 -15.76 13.94 -0.95
N VAL A 153 -15.96 13.08 -1.93
CA VAL A 153 -15.76 11.63 -1.81
C VAL A 153 -15.05 11.07 -3.05
N GLY A 154 -14.35 9.96 -2.90
CA GLY A 154 -13.72 9.23 -4.01
C GLY A 154 -12.28 9.68 -4.28
N GLY A 155 -11.84 9.53 -5.52
CA GLY A 155 -10.46 9.77 -5.95
C GLY A 155 -9.45 8.80 -5.34
N MET A 156 -8.19 8.96 -5.74
CA MET A 156 -7.04 8.21 -5.25
C MET A 156 -5.90 9.12 -4.80
N PHE A 157 -4.92 8.55 -4.10
CA PHE A 157 -4.00 9.23 -3.18
C PHE A 157 -4.71 9.84 -1.95
N TRP A 158 -3.91 10.32 -1.00
CA TRP A 158 -4.39 10.98 0.23
C TRP A 158 -5.17 12.27 -0.04
N ASP A 159 -4.90 12.97 -1.14
CA ASP A 159 -5.49 14.26 -1.50
C ASP A 159 -6.48 14.18 -2.68
N GLY A 160 -6.77 12.98 -3.20
CA GLY A 160 -7.71 12.80 -4.32
C GLY A 160 -7.22 13.24 -5.69
N ARG A 161 -5.93 13.60 -5.85
CA ARG A 161 -5.42 14.19 -7.10
C ARG A 161 -5.47 13.27 -8.33
N ALA A 162 -5.65 11.97 -8.12
CA ALA A 162 -6.09 11.07 -9.19
C ALA A 162 -7.61 11.00 -9.08
N ASP A 163 -8.30 11.87 -9.83
CA ASP A 163 -9.74 12.12 -9.70
C ASP A 163 -10.58 11.19 -10.58
N GLY A 164 -9.96 10.49 -11.53
CA GLY A 164 -10.60 9.60 -12.49
C GLY A 164 -11.08 10.29 -13.77
N GLY A 165 -10.77 11.58 -13.97
CA GLY A 165 -11.23 12.35 -15.13
C GLY A 165 -10.61 11.91 -16.46
N ASP A 166 -9.37 11.43 -16.45
CA ASP A 166 -8.63 11.07 -17.66
C ASP A 166 -8.98 9.65 -18.15
N LEU A 167 -9.09 8.69 -17.23
CA LEU A 167 -9.27 7.27 -17.55
C LEU A 167 -10.65 6.72 -17.16
N GLY A 168 -11.50 7.51 -16.51
CA GLY A 168 -12.73 7.03 -15.87
C GLY A 168 -12.45 6.08 -14.70
N ASP A 169 -11.20 6.04 -14.23
CA ASP A 169 -10.71 5.11 -13.21
C ASP A 169 -9.57 5.77 -12.41
N PRO A 170 -9.88 6.33 -11.22
CA PRO A 170 -8.91 6.95 -10.33
C PRO A 170 -7.75 6.02 -9.93
N LEU A 171 -8.01 4.71 -9.82
CA LEU A 171 -6.99 3.73 -9.47
C LEU A 171 -5.99 3.57 -10.61
N ALA A 172 -6.47 3.50 -11.85
CA ALA A 172 -5.62 3.41 -13.03
C ALA A 172 -4.77 4.68 -13.21
N GLU A 173 -5.33 5.86 -12.91
CA GLU A 173 -4.57 7.13 -12.92
C GLU A 173 -3.52 7.17 -11.82
N GLN A 174 -3.87 6.76 -10.61
CA GLN A 174 -2.93 6.69 -9.49
C GLN A 174 -1.78 5.72 -9.79
N ALA A 175 -2.06 4.54 -10.35
CA ALA A 175 -1.07 3.52 -10.67
C ALA A 175 -0.04 3.97 -11.71
N LYS A 176 -0.37 4.96 -12.56
CA LYS A 176 0.56 5.56 -13.53
C LYS A 176 1.58 6.48 -12.87
N GLY A 177 1.12 7.29 -11.91
CA GLY A 177 1.89 8.39 -11.32
C GLY A 177 3.32 8.02 -10.88
N PRO A 178 3.52 6.92 -10.14
CA PRO A 178 4.84 6.57 -9.61
C PRO A 178 5.93 6.36 -10.66
N PHE A 179 5.59 5.89 -11.86
CA PHE A 179 6.56 5.65 -12.92
C PHE A 179 7.34 6.89 -13.29
N LEU A 180 6.65 8.04 -13.44
CA LEU A 180 7.27 9.29 -13.89
C LEU A 180 7.59 10.25 -12.74
N ASN A 181 7.21 9.92 -11.52
CA ASN A 181 7.51 10.74 -10.36
C ASN A 181 9.01 10.61 -9.99
N PRO A 182 9.80 11.71 -10.03
CA PRO A 182 11.23 11.66 -9.76
C PRO A 182 11.57 11.33 -8.29
N LEU A 183 10.60 11.44 -7.38
CA LEU A 183 10.74 11.06 -5.97
C LEU A 183 10.37 9.59 -5.72
N GLU A 184 9.94 8.86 -6.75
CA GLU A 184 9.50 7.47 -6.69
C GLU A 184 10.24 6.65 -7.76
N MET A 185 9.61 6.19 -8.85
CA MET A 185 10.27 5.28 -9.80
C MET A 185 11.08 6.01 -10.88
N ALA A 186 10.84 7.32 -11.08
CA ALA A 186 11.73 8.26 -11.79
C ALA A 186 12.10 7.94 -13.25
N LEU A 187 11.26 7.21 -14.00
CA LEU A 187 11.39 7.15 -15.45
C LEU A 187 11.16 8.53 -16.07
N THR A 188 11.76 8.75 -17.23
CA THR A 188 11.77 10.07 -17.87
C THR A 188 10.59 10.31 -18.79
N SER A 189 9.96 9.25 -19.32
CA SER A 189 8.81 9.39 -20.21
C SER A 189 7.97 8.10 -20.39
N PRO A 190 6.75 8.21 -20.92
CA PRO A 190 5.96 7.07 -21.39
C PRO A 190 6.67 6.20 -22.44
N GLU A 191 7.51 6.78 -23.30
CA GLU A 191 8.30 6.03 -24.29
C GLU A 191 9.32 5.12 -23.63
N GLU A 192 9.97 5.60 -22.56
CA GLU A 192 10.91 4.80 -21.78
C GLU A 192 10.17 3.63 -21.12
N LEU A 193 9.08 3.89 -20.40
CA LEU A 193 8.25 2.84 -19.79
C LEU A 193 7.84 1.79 -20.83
N ARG A 194 7.27 2.24 -21.95
CA ARG A 194 6.81 1.35 -23.02
C ARG A 194 7.95 0.52 -23.61
N SER A 195 9.14 1.10 -23.79
CA SER A 195 10.32 0.38 -24.25
C SER A 195 10.73 -0.73 -23.26
N ARG A 196 10.73 -0.42 -21.95
CA ARG A 196 11.06 -1.41 -20.91
C ARG A 196 10.02 -2.52 -20.82
N VAL A 197 8.73 -2.20 -20.90
CA VAL A 197 7.65 -3.19 -21.00
C VAL A 197 7.78 -4.04 -22.26
N ALA A 198 8.18 -3.45 -23.40
CA ALA A 198 8.37 -4.20 -24.63
C ALA A 198 9.56 -5.18 -24.60
N ALA A 199 10.55 -4.91 -23.75
CA ALA A 199 11.70 -5.76 -23.51
C ALA A 199 11.48 -6.81 -22.39
N SER A 200 10.34 -6.76 -21.69
CA SER A 200 10.06 -7.65 -20.56
C SER A 200 9.66 -9.06 -21.00
N SER A 201 9.72 -10.02 -20.07
CA SER A 201 9.23 -11.39 -20.31
C SER A 201 7.71 -11.46 -20.50
N TYR A 202 6.96 -10.44 -20.07
CA TYR A 202 5.50 -10.36 -20.18
C TYR A 202 5.02 -9.51 -21.35
N ALA A 203 5.89 -9.03 -22.24
CA ALA A 203 5.51 -8.27 -23.42
C ALA A 203 4.50 -9.01 -24.33
N GLY A 204 4.58 -10.34 -24.40
CA GLY A 204 3.60 -11.18 -25.10
C GLY A 204 2.21 -11.09 -24.48
N LEU A 205 2.13 -11.15 -23.14
CA LEU A 205 0.88 -11.00 -22.39
C LEU A 205 0.30 -9.58 -22.55
N PHE A 206 1.15 -8.56 -22.57
CA PHE A 206 0.71 -7.18 -22.83
C PHE A 206 0.02 -7.05 -24.20
N ARG A 207 0.62 -7.63 -25.26
CA ARG A 207 0.01 -7.67 -26.60
C ARG A 207 -1.25 -8.55 -26.66
N GLN A 208 -1.32 -9.61 -25.88
CA GLN A 208 -2.52 -10.44 -25.78
C GLN A 208 -3.70 -9.65 -25.19
N VAL A 209 -3.47 -8.89 -24.13
CA VAL A 209 -4.54 -8.12 -23.44
C VAL A 209 -4.95 -6.89 -24.26
N TRP A 210 -3.98 -6.15 -24.79
CA TRP A 210 -4.22 -4.82 -25.37
C TRP A 210 -4.10 -4.74 -26.91
N GLY A 211 -3.80 -5.87 -27.56
CA GLY A 211 -3.64 -5.98 -29.01
C GLY A 211 -2.18 -6.02 -29.47
N ALA A 212 -1.93 -6.62 -30.63
CA ALA A 212 -0.57 -6.90 -31.14
C ALA A 212 0.34 -5.66 -31.24
N ASN A 213 -0.25 -4.51 -31.54
CA ASN A 213 0.46 -3.24 -31.79
C ASN A 213 0.56 -2.36 -30.53
N SER A 214 0.08 -2.82 -29.36
CA SER A 214 0.00 -1.99 -28.14
C SER A 214 1.34 -1.48 -27.64
N LEU A 215 2.44 -2.15 -28.01
CA LEU A 215 3.82 -1.79 -27.65
C LEU A 215 4.62 -1.15 -28.81
N ASP A 216 3.94 -0.73 -29.87
CA ASP A 216 4.56 0.01 -30.96
C ASP A 216 5.02 1.40 -30.50
N VAL A 217 6.01 1.97 -31.20
CA VAL A 217 6.61 3.26 -30.83
C VAL A 217 5.60 4.39 -30.79
N ALA A 218 4.64 4.39 -31.71
CA ALA A 218 3.59 5.40 -31.79
C ALA A 218 2.59 5.34 -30.61
N ASN A 219 2.54 4.22 -29.87
CA ASN A 219 1.52 3.97 -28.85
C ASN A 219 2.03 4.18 -27.42
N ALA A 220 3.11 4.94 -27.21
CA ALA A 220 3.72 5.12 -25.88
C ALA A 220 2.75 5.62 -24.81
N ASN A 221 1.96 6.66 -25.10
CA ASN A 221 0.96 7.18 -24.17
C ASN A 221 -0.18 6.17 -23.90
N THR A 222 -0.64 5.47 -24.94
CA THR A 222 -1.65 4.43 -24.80
C THR A 222 -1.13 3.26 -23.96
N ALA A 223 0.12 2.83 -24.17
CA ALA A 223 0.75 1.78 -23.37
C ALA A 223 0.91 2.21 -21.90
N TYR A 224 1.17 3.49 -21.64
CA TYR A 224 1.21 4.05 -20.29
C TYR A 224 -0.17 3.98 -19.61
N ASP A 225 -1.25 4.35 -20.31
CA ASP A 225 -2.62 4.21 -19.80
C ASP A 225 -3.01 2.75 -19.56
N GLN A 226 -2.67 1.87 -20.49
CA GLN A 226 -2.92 0.43 -20.41
C GLN A 226 -2.13 -0.23 -19.26
N THR A 227 -0.92 0.26 -18.98
CA THR A 227 -0.12 -0.14 -17.81
C THR A 227 -0.87 0.18 -16.52
N GLY A 228 -1.34 1.42 -16.38
CA GLY A 228 -2.15 1.85 -15.23
C GLY A 228 -3.42 1.00 -15.04
N ARG A 229 -4.17 0.77 -16.14
CA ARG A 229 -5.37 -0.09 -16.12
C ARG A 229 -5.07 -1.54 -15.73
N SER A 230 -3.92 -2.07 -16.16
CA SER A 230 -3.52 -3.43 -15.83
C SER A 230 -3.21 -3.56 -14.34
N ILE A 231 -2.44 -2.63 -13.77
CA ILE A 231 -2.17 -2.58 -12.32
C ILE A 231 -3.46 -2.43 -11.53
N ALA A 232 -4.34 -1.52 -11.94
CA ALA A 232 -5.63 -1.31 -11.29
C ALA A 232 -6.53 -2.56 -11.32
N ALA A 233 -6.45 -3.38 -12.37
CA ALA A 233 -7.13 -4.68 -12.40
C ALA A 233 -6.54 -5.63 -11.35
N TYR A 234 -5.21 -5.76 -11.29
CA TYR A 234 -4.55 -6.60 -10.29
C TYR A 234 -4.86 -6.15 -8.86
N GLU A 235 -4.82 -4.86 -8.57
CA GLU A 235 -5.14 -4.31 -7.25
C GLU A 235 -6.60 -4.53 -6.83
N ARG A 236 -7.52 -4.77 -7.79
CA ARG A 236 -8.91 -5.16 -7.52
C ARG A 236 -9.14 -6.67 -7.46
N SER A 237 -8.12 -7.46 -7.79
CA SER A 237 -8.25 -8.91 -7.84
C SER A 237 -8.52 -9.52 -6.46
N THR A 238 -8.99 -10.76 -6.46
CA THR A 238 -9.19 -11.55 -5.23
C THR A 238 -7.89 -11.88 -4.50
N GLU A 239 -6.74 -11.82 -5.19
CA GLU A 239 -5.43 -12.02 -4.57
C GLU A 239 -5.05 -10.83 -3.68
N VAL A 240 -5.36 -9.60 -4.11
CA VAL A 240 -5.08 -8.37 -3.35
C VAL A 240 -6.20 -8.09 -2.33
N ASN A 241 -7.43 -8.52 -2.62
CA ASN A 241 -8.62 -8.30 -1.79
C ASN A 241 -9.27 -9.63 -1.37
N PRO A 242 -8.60 -10.46 -0.55
CA PRO A 242 -9.10 -11.81 -0.25
C PRO A 242 -10.31 -11.83 0.69
N TYR A 243 -10.52 -10.79 1.50
CA TYR A 243 -11.57 -10.73 2.52
C TYR A 243 -11.60 -11.97 3.43
N THR A 244 -10.43 -12.36 3.95
CA THR A 244 -10.21 -13.58 4.74
C THR A 244 -9.93 -13.31 6.22
N SER A 245 -10.13 -12.08 6.69
CA SER A 245 -9.86 -11.71 8.08
C SER A 245 -10.81 -12.44 9.05
N LYS A 246 -10.46 -12.42 10.34
CA LYS A 246 -11.36 -12.92 11.40
C LYS A 246 -12.70 -12.17 11.40
N PHE A 247 -12.68 -10.87 11.10
CA PHE A 247 -13.88 -10.07 10.95
C PHE A 247 -14.75 -10.55 9.78
N ASP A 248 -14.16 -10.90 8.64
CA ASP A 248 -14.93 -11.38 7.47
C ASP A 248 -15.67 -12.70 7.80
N LYS A 249 -15.02 -13.63 8.52
CA LYS A 249 -15.68 -14.86 9.00
C LYS A 249 -16.83 -14.56 9.97
N PHE A 250 -16.62 -13.60 10.86
CA PHE A 250 -17.66 -13.14 11.78
C PHE A 250 -18.84 -12.50 11.04
N TRP A 251 -18.55 -11.64 10.06
CA TRP A 251 -19.54 -10.96 9.23
C TRP A 251 -20.43 -11.98 8.52
N ASP A 252 -19.83 -12.96 7.84
CA ASP A 252 -20.57 -14.01 7.14
C ASP A 252 -21.41 -14.85 8.11
N THR A 253 -20.84 -15.23 9.25
CA THR A 253 -21.55 -15.99 10.29
C THR A 253 -22.74 -15.20 10.85
N ALA A 254 -22.56 -13.90 11.10
CA ALA A 254 -23.62 -13.02 11.57
C ALA A 254 -24.73 -12.86 10.52
N LYS A 255 -24.38 -12.61 9.25
CA LYS A 255 -25.33 -12.51 8.14
C LYS A 255 -26.12 -13.81 7.94
N SER A 256 -25.47 -14.97 8.01
CA SER A 256 -26.13 -16.28 7.90
C SER A 256 -27.18 -16.53 8.99
N LYS A 257 -27.07 -15.83 10.13
CA LYS A 257 -28.02 -15.85 11.25
C LYS A 257 -28.95 -14.64 11.27
N ASN A 258 -29.07 -13.92 10.14
CA ASN A 258 -29.88 -12.72 9.99
C ASN A 258 -29.57 -11.62 11.03
N LYS A 259 -28.31 -11.49 11.45
CA LYS A 259 -27.87 -10.41 12.36
C LYS A 259 -27.43 -9.19 11.57
N ASN A 260 -27.90 -8.02 12.00
CA ASN A 260 -27.49 -6.75 11.42
C ASN A 260 -26.22 -6.20 12.09
N VAL A 261 -25.04 -6.60 11.59
CA VAL A 261 -23.74 -6.17 12.16
C VAL A 261 -23.58 -4.65 12.22
N THR A 262 -24.18 -3.88 11.30
CA THR A 262 -24.08 -2.40 11.32
C THR A 262 -24.84 -1.75 12.47
N ALA A 263 -25.68 -2.51 13.19
CA ALA A 263 -26.42 -2.05 14.35
C ALA A 263 -25.77 -2.46 15.68
N ILE A 264 -24.55 -3.03 15.66
CA ILE A 264 -23.84 -3.40 16.88
C ILE A 264 -23.48 -2.15 17.69
N ASN A 265 -23.70 -2.17 19.00
CA ASN A 265 -23.38 -1.08 19.92
C ASN A 265 -23.13 -1.62 21.33
N VAL A 266 -22.70 -0.76 22.27
CA VAL A 266 -22.31 -1.23 23.62
C VAL A 266 -23.49 -1.81 24.41
N GLY A 267 -24.73 -1.51 24.02
CA GLY A 267 -25.94 -2.06 24.61
C GLY A 267 -26.33 -3.45 24.11
N ASN A 268 -25.85 -3.88 22.93
CA ASN A 268 -26.32 -5.12 22.29
C ASN A 268 -25.22 -6.09 21.84
N TRP A 269 -23.94 -5.76 21.99
CA TRP A 269 -22.81 -6.56 21.48
C TRP A 269 -22.82 -8.02 21.94
N THR A 270 -23.35 -8.30 23.14
CA THR A 270 -23.44 -9.67 23.69
C THR A 270 -24.32 -10.60 22.85
N GLN A 271 -25.25 -10.04 22.05
CA GLN A 271 -26.09 -10.78 21.11
C GLN A 271 -25.31 -11.34 19.90
N TYR A 272 -24.07 -10.88 19.72
CA TYR A 272 -23.16 -11.30 18.65
C TYR A 272 -22.09 -12.29 19.13
N ARG A 273 -22.18 -12.76 20.39
CA ARG A 273 -21.30 -13.81 20.91
C ARG A 273 -21.44 -15.11 20.13
N LYS A 274 -20.38 -15.92 20.15
CA LYS A 274 -20.31 -17.23 19.47
C LYS A 274 -20.50 -17.12 17.94
N LEU A 275 -20.14 -15.97 17.36
CA LEU A 275 -20.15 -15.74 15.91
C LEU A 275 -18.74 -15.63 15.31
N GLY A 276 -17.68 -15.85 16.10
CA GLY A 276 -16.30 -15.94 15.62
C GLY A 276 -15.34 -14.92 16.23
N LEU A 277 -15.84 -13.81 16.78
CA LEU A 277 -15.06 -12.86 17.58
C LEU A 277 -15.09 -13.21 19.07
N THR A 278 -14.03 -12.85 19.79
CA THR A 278 -13.96 -12.90 21.27
C THR A 278 -14.81 -11.80 21.89
N ASP A 279 -15.07 -11.87 23.20
CA ASP A 279 -15.80 -10.82 23.91
C ASP A 279 -15.09 -9.46 23.82
N THR A 280 -13.76 -9.43 23.92
CA THR A 280 -12.97 -8.19 23.77
C THR A 280 -13.09 -7.61 22.36
N GLU A 281 -13.01 -8.45 21.33
CA GLU A 281 -13.14 -8.02 19.93
C GLU A 281 -14.56 -7.53 19.63
N LEU A 282 -15.59 -8.19 20.16
CA LEU A 282 -16.98 -7.77 20.00
C LEU A 282 -17.26 -6.46 20.71
N TYR A 283 -16.76 -6.30 21.94
CA TYR A 283 -16.89 -5.04 22.67
C TYR A 283 -16.15 -3.91 21.96
N GLY A 284 -14.94 -4.18 21.43
CA GLY A 284 -14.21 -3.22 20.60
C GLY A 284 -14.98 -2.81 19.34
N LEU A 285 -15.56 -3.77 18.61
CA LEU A 285 -16.43 -3.49 17.46
C LEU A 285 -17.67 -2.68 17.84
N ALA A 286 -18.23 -2.93 19.01
CA ALA A 286 -19.36 -2.19 19.53
C ALA A 286 -19.00 -0.74 19.87
N VAL A 287 -17.86 -0.52 20.53
CA VAL A 287 -17.31 0.81 20.81
C VAL A 287 -17.00 1.56 19.50
N PHE A 288 -16.43 0.85 18.52
CA PHE A 288 -16.11 1.38 17.19
C PHE A 288 -17.35 1.91 16.46
N ASN A 289 -18.49 1.24 16.58
CA ASN A 289 -19.72 1.58 15.85
C ASN A 289 -20.69 2.48 16.63
N ASP A 290 -20.54 2.60 17.95
CA ASP A 290 -21.49 3.35 18.76
C ASP A 290 -21.20 4.86 18.72
N PRO A 291 -22.14 5.69 18.23
CA PRO A 291 -21.97 7.14 18.13
C PRO A 291 -21.90 7.85 19.49
N ASN A 292 -22.27 7.17 20.59
CA ASN A 292 -22.14 7.70 21.94
C ASN A 292 -20.83 7.27 22.61
N GLN A 293 -19.92 6.62 21.88
CA GLN A 293 -18.64 6.12 22.38
C GLN A 293 -17.47 6.66 21.54
N ALA A 294 -16.85 5.81 20.71
CA ALA A 294 -15.71 6.22 19.89
C ALA A 294 -16.14 6.72 18.50
N ASP A 295 -17.36 6.38 18.06
CA ASP A 295 -17.96 6.82 16.79
C ASP A 295 -17.04 6.67 15.56
N CYS A 296 -16.18 5.65 15.56
CA CYS A 296 -15.24 5.43 14.46
C CYS A 296 -15.96 5.14 13.15
N ALA A 297 -17.13 4.50 13.22
CA ALA A 297 -17.95 4.16 12.07
C ALA A 297 -18.63 5.36 11.39
N SER A 298 -18.54 6.58 11.93
CA SER A 298 -18.97 7.80 11.26
C SER A 298 -18.22 8.04 9.94
N CYS A 299 -16.90 7.79 9.93
CA CYS A 299 -16.05 7.83 8.74
C CYS A 299 -15.65 6.41 8.28
N HIS A 300 -15.33 5.51 9.21
CA HIS A 300 -14.88 4.15 8.91
C HIS A 300 -16.02 3.13 8.90
N ILE A 301 -16.96 3.33 7.99
CA ILE A 301 -18.26 2.65 7.97
C ILE A 301 -18.20 1.11 7.98
N LEU A 302 -19.08 0.49 8.76
CA LEU A 302 -19.36 -0.96 8.73
C LEU A 302 -20.31 -1.36 7.59
N GLY A 303 -20.91 -0.40 6.89
CA GLY A 303 -21.68 -0.63 5.67
C GLY A 303 -20.81 -0.49 4.43
N SER A 304 -21.32 -0.91 3.27
CA SER A 304 -20.77 -0.48 2.00
C SER A 304 -21.84 -0.57 0.91
N SER A 305 -22.00 0.49 0.12
CA SER A 305 -22.71 0.44 -1.16
C SER A 305 -21.79 0.00 -2.32
N MET A 306 -20.48 0.00 -2.10
CA MET A 306 -19.45 -0.15 -3.13
C MET A 306 -18.77 -1.53 -3.11
N ALA A 307 -18.94 -2.31 -2.04
CA ALA A 307 -18.39 -3.65 -1.91
C ALA A 307 -19.32 -4.59 -1.13
N VAL A 308 -19.13 -5.90 -1.36
CA VAL A 308 -19.92 -6.97 -0.71
C VAL A 308 -19.67 -7.04 0.80
N ARG A 309 -18.48 -6.63 1.24
CA ARG A 309 -18.05 -6.61 2.64
C ARG A 309 -17.51 -5.23 3.02
N PRO A 310 -17.54 -4.86 4.32
CA PRO A 310 -17.15 -3.52 4.75
C PRO A 310 -15.71 -3.20 4.39
N LEU A 311 -15.46 -2.02 3.84
CA LEU A 311 -14.11 -1.53 3.56
C LEU A 311 -13.57 -0.67 4.70
N PHE A 312 -14.41 -0.33 5.70
CA PHE A 312 -14.05 0.53 6.83
C PHE A 312 -13.53 1.91 6.36
N THR A 313 -14.19 2.45 5.36
CA THR A 313 -13.99 3.79 4.80
C THR A 313 -15.22 4.14 3.98
N ASP A 314 -15.61 5.40 4.06
CA ASP A 314 -16.62 6.04 3.22
C ASP A 314 -15.99 6.79 2.02
N TYR A 315 -14.65 6.78 1.92
CA TYR A 315 -13.85 7.54 0.96
C TYR A 315 -14.07 9.05 0.99
N SER A 316 -14.59 9.59 2.10
CA SER A 316 -14.69 11.03 2.33
C SER A 316 -13.33 11.63 2.69
N TYR A 317 -13.31 12.92 2.97
CA TYR A 317 -12.11 13.67 3.31
C TYR A 317 -12.29 14.44 4.59
N ASP A 318 -11.41 14.18 5.56
CA ASP A 318 -11.45 14.79 6.88
C ASP A 318 -10.08 15.30 7.31
N ASN A 319 -10.09 16.31 8.19
CA ASN A 319 -8.91 16.81 8.86
C ASN A 319 -9.03 16.55 10.36
N ILE A 320 -8.38 15.50 10.85
CA ILE A 320 -8.40 15.11 12.27
C ILE A 320 -7.28 15.78 13.09
N GLY A 321 -6.53 16.71 12.51
CA GLY A 321 -5.48 17.45 13.21
C GLY A 321 -4.22 16.64 13.54
N VAL A 322 -3.88 15.62 12.72
CA VAL A 322 -2.64 14.85 12.90
C VAL A 322 -1.42 15.80 12.82
N PRO A 323 -0.49 15.76 13.79
CA PRO A 323 0.66 16.63 13.76
C PRO A 323 1.62 16.26 12.63
N LYS A 324 2.38 17.26 12.19
CA LYS A 324 3.54 17.10 11.31
C LYS A 324 4.53 16.07 11.88
N ASN A 325 5.05 15.19 11.04
CA ASN A 325 6.17 14.30 11.40
C ASN A 325 7.51 15.04 11.19
N PRO A 326 8.21 15.51 12.23
CA PRO A 326 9.44 16.28 12.07
C PRO A 326 10.60 15.50 11.44
N GLU A 327 10.55 14.16 11.47
CA GLU A 327 11.58 13.27 10.91
C GLU A 327 11.36 12.95 9.43
N ASN A 328 10.33 13.53 8.80
CA ASN A 328 10.09 13.32 7.37
C ASN A 328 11.21 13.95 6.52
N PRO A 329 12.01 13.15 5.78
CA PRO A 329 13.17 13.63 5.00
C PRO A 329 12.79 14.61 3.87
N PHE A 330 11.52 14.66 3.45
CA PHE A 330 11.03 15.63 2.46
C PHE A 330 11.29 17.08 2.87
N TYR A 331 11.41 17.39 4.16
CA TYR A 331 11.75 18.74 4.64
C TYR A 331 13.17 19.19 4.35
N THR A 332 14.06 18.24 4.05
CA THR A 332 15.45 18.52 3.70
C THR A 332 15.70 18.49 2.19
N ASN A 333 14.73 18.02 1.42
CA ASN A 333 14.80 17.93 -0.04
C ASN A 333 14.44 19.28 -0.70
N LEU A 334 15.31 20.28 -0.56
CA LEU A 334 15.03 21.66 -0.98
C LEU A 334 14.83 21.85 -2.49
N ALA A 335 15.27 20.89 -3.31
CA ALA A 335 15.03 20.92 -4.75
C ALA A 335 13.54 20.71 -5.09
N TYR A 336 12.84 19.88 -4.32
CA TYR A 336 11.41 19.57 -4.50
C TYR A 336 10.51 20.21 -3.44
N ASN A 337 11.11 20.64 -2.33
CA ASN A 337 10.45 21.38 -1.25
C ASN A 337 11.25 22.65 -0.88
N PRO A 338 11.11 23.74 -1.65
CA PRO A 338 11.84 24.98 -1.38
C PRO A 338 11.51 25.62 -0.03
N GLN A 339 10.34 25.31 0.54
CA GLN A 339 9.92 25.80 1.85
C GLN A 339 10.56 25.01 3.01
N GLY A 340 11.16 23.85 2.72
CA GLY A 340 11.80 22.99 3.70
C GLY A 340 10.88 22.69 4.89
N ALA A 341 11.37 22.97 6.10
CA ALA A 341 10.62 22.76 7.34
C ALA A 341 9.35 23.63 7.48
N ALA A 342 9.19 24.70 6.70
CA ALA A 342 7.99 25.54 6.71
C ALA A 342 6.88 25.03 5.76
N TRP A 343 7.13 23.97 4.99
CA TRP A 343 6.13 23.39 4.11
C TRP A 343 4.98 22.76 4.90
N GLU A 344 3.76 23.01 4.41
CA GLU A 344 2.51 22.48 4.92
C GLU A 344 1.83 21.62 3.84
N ASP A 345 1.36 20.45 4.25
CA ASP A 345 0.54 19.61 3.39
C ASP A 345 -0.92 20.04 3.47
N ILE A 346 -1.39 20.78 2.46
CA ILE A 346 -2.77 21.27 2.43
C ILE A 346 -3.77 20.22 1.91
N GLY A 347 -3.35 18.99 1.61
CA GLY A 347 -4.26 17.88 1.29
C GLY A 347 -5.21 18.16 0.13
N LEU A 348 -6.48 17.77 0.29
CA LEU A 348 -7.56 17.94 -0.70
C LEU A 348 -7.70 19.40 -1.16
N GLY A 349 -7.49 20.38 -0.28
CA GLY A 349 -7.60 21.80 -0.62
C GLY A 349 -6.74 22.24 -1.80
N LYS A 350 -5.59 21.59 -2.03
CA LYS A 350 -4.80 21.78 -3.26
C LYS A 350 -5.51 21.24 -4.50
N THR A 351 -6.04 20.04 -4.42
CA THR A 351 -6.67 19.31 -5.53
C THR A 351 -7.90 20.03 -6.03
N VAL A 352 -8.78 20.45 -5.12
CA VAL A 352 -10.05 21.11 -5.47
C VAL A 352 -9.97 22.64 -5.46
N ASN A 353 -8.79 23.18 -5.16
CA ASN A 353 -8.52 24.62 -5.08
C ASN A 353 -9.50 25.36 -4.12
N ALA A 354 -9.74 24.78 -2.94
CA ALA A 354 -10.66 25.33 -1.95
C ALA A 354 -10.04 25.34 -0.54
N GLN A 355 -9.95 26.54 0.06
CA GLN A 355 -9.32 26.73 1.37
C GLN A 355 -10.08 26.02 2.51
N SER A 356 -11.40 25.83 2.39
CA SER A 356 -12.21 25.07 3.36
C SER A 356 -11.81 23.59 3.43
N GLU A 357 -11.14 23.08 2.39
CA GLU A 357 -10.70 21.68 2.28
C GLU A 357 -9.22 21.50 2.67
N ASN A 358 -8.55 22.57 3.13
CA ASN A 358 -7.14 22.51 3.52
C ASN A 358 -6.92 21.54 4.68
N GLY A 359 -5.93 20.67 4.51
CA GLY A 359 -5.50 19.65 5.48
C GLY A 359 -6.42 18.43 5.54
N LYS A 360 -7.51 18.39 4.77
CA LYS A 360 -8.35 17.20 4.68
C LYS A 360 -7.64 16.12 3.85
N MET A 361 -7.67 14.89 4.36
CA MET A 361 -7.10 13.71 3.72
C MET A 361 -8.18 12.65 3.58
N LYS A 362 -8.07 11.84 2.53
CA LYS A 362 -9.01 10.75 2.26
C LYS A 362 -9.02 9.77 3.43
N VAL A 363 -10.21 9.42 3.91
CA VAL A 363 -10.41 8.39 4.93
C VAL A 363 -9.89 7.04 4.39
N PRO A 364 -8.82 6.46 4.97
CA PRO A 364 -8.27 5.21 4.45
C PRO A 364 -9.10 4.01 4.90
N THR A 365 -9.02 2.90 4.15
CA THR A 365 -9.51 1.62 4.65
C THR A 365 -8.73 1.20 5.90
N LEU A 366 -9.42 0.62 6.89
CA LEU A 366 -8.79 0.03 8.08
C LEU A 366 -8.49 -1.47 7.91
N ARG A 367 -8.67 -2.03 6.72
CA ARG A 367 -8.23 -3.41 6.45
C ARG A 367 -6.69 -3.45 6.48
N ASN A 368 -6.14 -4.38 7.25
CA ASN A 368 -4.69 -4.54 7.48
C ASN A 368 -4.01 -3.32 8.15
N VAL A 369 -4.74 -2.53 8.96
CA VAL A 369 -4.19 -1.39 9.72
C VAL A 369 -3.14 -1.79 10.74
#